data_AF-A0A937T3F0-F1
#
_entry.id   AF-A0A937T3F0-F1
#
_cell.length_a   1.000
_cell.length_b   1.000
_cell.length_c   1.000
_cell.angle_alpha   90.00
_cell.angle_beta   90.00
_cell.angle_gamma   90.00
#
_symmetry.space_group_name_H-M   'P 1'
#
loop_
_entity.id
_entity.type
_entity.pdbx_description
1 polymer ?
#
loop_
_entity_poly.entity_id
_entity_poly.type
_entity_poly.pdbx_seq_one_letter_code
_entity_poly.pdbx_strand_id
1 'polypeptide(L)'
;MDIYSIGPDREIQSQIEELTNRLAVLQAKEATLRNSCLRWQYAGDGLVSLIKAGGTFFAGGTGVVVGVDGKTGKEVWQGTVTGDAVGLAVSDGRLLVSTNEGPIYCFVLDCNTGRLAFELARNSEFKIVGLETDR
;
A
#
# COMPACT_ATOMS: atom_id res chain seq x y z
N MET A 1 44.77 -47.34 -5.03
CA MET A 1 43.42 -47.24 -5.65
C MET A 1 43.08 -45.76 -5.55
N ASP A 2 43.51 -45.02 -6.56
CA ASP A 2 43.66 -43.56 -6.44
C ASP A 2 42.29 -42.89 -6.58
N ILE A 3 41.81 -42.37 -5.45
CA ILE A 3 40.69 -41.44 -5.38
C ILE A 3 41.15 -40.10 -5.95
N TYR A 4 40.85 -39.85 -7.23
CA TYR A 4 40.93 -38.53 -7.83
C TYR A 4 39.99 -37.58 -7.06
N SER A 5 40.54 -36.91 -6.05
CA SER A 5 39.95 -35.68 -5.53
C SER A 5 40.17 -34.62 -6.59
N ILE A 6 39.22 -34.54 -7.53
CA ILE A 6 39.13 -33.45 -8.50
C ILE A 6 38.74 -32.23 -7.66
N GLY A 7 39.75 -31.55 -7.13
CA GLY A 7 39.58 -30.23 -6.51
C GLY A 7 38.83 -29.33 -7.50
N PRO A 8 37.98 -28.42 -7.00
CA PRO A 8 37.12 -27.63 -7.86
C PRO A 8 37.95 -26.95 -8.95
N ASP A 9 37.53 -27.14 -10.19
CA ASP A 9 38.25 -26.68 -11.38
C ASP A 9 38.49 -25.16 -11.26
N ARG A 10 39.73 -24.73 -11.40
CA ARG A 10 40.15 -23.34 -11.13
C ARG A 10 39.43 -22.35 -12.05
N GLU A 11 39.07 -22.84 -13.23
CA GLU A 11 38.24 -22.15 -14.22
C GLU A 11 36.81 -21.93 -13.72
N ILE A 12 36.18 -22.96 -13.14
CA ILE A 12 34.83 -22.87 -12.56
C ILE A 12 34.83 -21.87 -11.39
N GLN A 13 35.86 -21.88 -10.55
CA GLN A 13 36.00 -20.93 -9.44
C GLN A 13 36.10 -19.48 -9.95
N SER A 14 36.89 -19.24 -11.00
CA SER A 14 37.01 -17.92 -11.63
C SER A 14 35.67 -17.42 -12.19
N GLN A 15 34.91 -18.31 -12.85
CA GLN A 15 33.60 -17.97 -13.41
C GLN A 15 32.55 -17.66 -12.33
N ILE A 16 32.55 -18.40 -11.22
CA ILE A 16 31.67 -18.14 -10.08
C ILE A 16 31.97 -16.76 -9.48
N GLU A 17 33.25 -16.44 -9.31
CA GLU A 17 33.66 -15.15 -8.75
C GLU A 17 33.31 -13.98 -9.68
N GLU A 18 33.47 -14.15 -10.99
CA GLU A 18 33.03 -13.17 -11.99
C GLU A 18 31.51 -12.97 -11.97
N LEU A 19 30.73 -14.05 -11.97
CA LEU A 19 29.27 -13.98 -11.92
C LEU A 19 28.78 -13.33 -10.63
N THR A 20 29.43 -13.61 -9.51
CA THR A 20 29.12 -13.01 -8.20
C THR A 20 29.35 -11.50 -8.25
N ASN A 21 30.47 -11.05 -8.82
CA ASN A 21 30.75 -9.62 -9.01
C ASN A 21 29.73 -8.94 -9.95
N ARG A 22 29.34 -9.61 -11.05
CA ARG A 22 28.31 -9.09 -11.96
C ARG A 22 26.97 -8.95 -11.25
N LEU A 23 26.57 -9.93 -10.43
CA LEU A 23 25.35 -9.86 -9.62
C LEU A 23 25.38 -8.69 -8.64
N ALA A 24 26.50 -8.48 -7.95
CA ALA A 24 26.66 -7.36 -7.02
C ALA A 24 26.51 -5.99 -7.73
N VAL A 25 27.11 -5.84 -8.92
CA VAL A 25 26.99 -4.61 -9.73
C VAL A 25 25.54 -4.39 -10.19
N LEU A 26 24.84 -5.44 -10.61
CA LEU A 26 23.44 -5.35 -11.03
C LEU A 26 22.53 -4.97 -9.86
N GLN A 27 22.73 -5.55 -8.68
CA GLN A 27 22.00 -5.20 -7.46
C GLN A 27 22.23 -3.72 -7.06
N ALA A 28 23.47 -3.24 -7.16
CA ALA A 28 23.77 -1.83 -6.86
C ALA A 28 23.12 -0.86 -7.87
N LYS A 29 23.11 -1.21 -9.17
CA LYS A 29 22.40 -0.44 -10.20
C LYS A 29 20.90 -0.43 -9.97
N GLU A 30 20.31 -1.58 -9.62
CA GLU A 30 18.90 -1.68 -9.30
C GLU A 30 18.52 -0.81 -8.08
N ALA A 31 19.31 -0.86 -7.00
CA ALA A 31 19.09 -0.02 -5.82
C ALA A 31 19.16 1.49 -6.15
N THR A 32 20.11 1.88 -7.00
CA THR A 32 20.27 3.26 -7.46
C THR A 32 19.06 3.71 -8.29
N LEU A 33 18.63 2.86 -9.24
CA LEU A 33 17.46 3.15 -10.08
C LEU A 33 16.17 3.21 -9.27
N ARG A 34 15.97 2.29 -8.32
CA ARG A 34 14.84 2.30 -7.40
C ARG A 34 14.75 3.65 -6.68
N ASN A 35 15.85 4.11 -6.07
CA ASN A 35 15.87 5.39 -5.36
C ASN A 35 15.71 6.61 -6.28
N SER A 36 16.09 6.51 -7.55
CA SER A 36 15.93 7.61 -8.51
C SER A 36 14.49 7.78 -9.02
N CYS A 37 13.68 6.72 -8.97
CA CYS A 37 12.34 6.67 -9.56
C CYS A 37 11.23 6.62 -8.48
N LEU A 38 11.53 6.12 -7.28
CA LEU A 38 10.61 6.11 -6.15
C LEU A 38 10.60 7.46 -5.45
N ARG A 39 9.52 8.22 -5.65
CA ARG A 39 9.33 9.51 -4.96
C ARG A 39 9.10 9.33 -3.46
N TRP A 40 8.37 8.29 -3.09
CA TRP A 40 8.15 7.83 -1.72
C TRP A 40 7.65 6.38 -1.76
N GLN A 41 7.77 5.70 -0.63
CA GLN A 41 7.22 4.36 -0.42
C GLN A 41 6.47 4.36 0.90
N TYR A 42 5.30 3.74 0.92
CA TYR A 42 4.53 3.49 2.13
C TYR A 42 4.59 1.99 2.46
N ALA A 43 5.05 1.66 3.65
CA ALA A 43 5.11 0.28 4.14
C ALA A 43 3.80 -0.03 4.88
N GLY A 44 2.78 -0.46 4.13
CA GLY A 44 1.55 -1.01 4.68
C GLY A 44 1.51 -2.51 4.47
N ASP A 45 1.19 -3.25 5.54
CA ASP A 45 1.01 -4.70 5.46
C ASP A 45 -0.41 -5.03 5.00
N GLY A 46 -0.56 -6.10 4.22
CA GLY A 46 -1.87 -6.62 3.80
C GLY A 46 -2.72 -5.64 2.98
N LEU A 47 -2.14 -4.64 2.31
CA LEU A 47 -2.86 -3.73 1.42
C LEU A 47 -3.22 -4.46 0.11
N VAL A 48 -4.51 -4.52 -0.19
CA VAL A 48 -5.07 -5.25 -1.35
C VAL A 48 -5.72 -4.34 -2.39
N SER A 49 -6.08 -3.11 -2.02
CA SER A 49 -6.72 -2.14 -2.91
C SER A 49 -6.06 -0.76 -2.81
N LEU A 50 -6.07 0.01 -3.90
CA LEU A 50 -5.49 1.35 -3.98
C LEU A 50 -6.31 2.23 -4.93
N ILE A 51 -6.66 3.44 -4.48
CA ILE A 51 -7.27 4.47 -5.31
C ILE A 51 -6.59 5.82 -5.04
N LYS A 52 -6.47 6.66 -6.06
CA LYS A 52 -6.01 8.05 -5.91
C LYS A 52 -7.20 8.99 -6.06
N ALA A 53 -7.36 9.91 -5.12
CA ALA A 53 -8.33 11.00 -5.21
C ALA A 53 -7.68 12.34 -4.85
N GLY A 54 -7.66 13.25 -5.81
CA GLY A 54 -6.98 14.54 -5.66
C GLY A 54 -5.49 14.37 -5.33
N GLY A 55 -5.10 14.88 -4.15
CA GLY A 55 -3.73 14.80 -3.62
C GLY A 55 -3.43 13.57 -2.76
N THR A 56 -4.43 12.73 -2.46
CA THR A 56 -4.33 11.64 -1.49
C THR A 56 -4.51 10.29 -2.16
N PHE A 57 -3.76 9.29 -1.72
CA PHE A 57 -3.93 7.88 -2.06
C PHE A 57 -4.64 7.19 -0.91
N PHE A 58 -5.66 6.40 -1.22
CA PHE A 58 -6.34 5.54 -0.25
C PHE A 58 -5.99 4.11 -0.56
N ALA A 59 -5.47 3.39 0.43
CA ALA A 59 -5.15 1.98 0.31
C ALA A 59 -5.97 1.18 1.33
N GLY A 60 -6.62 0.11 0.88
CA GLY A 60 -7.42 -0.78 1.71
C GLY A 60 -6.68 -2.08 1.95
N GLY A 61 -6.73 -2.58 3.18
CA GLY A 61 -6.14 -3.85 3.59
C GLY A 61 -7.00 -4.58 4.62
N THR A 62 -6.41 -5.54 5.32
CA THR A 62 -7.09 -6.34 6.34
C THR A 62 -7.47 -5.50 7.55
N GLY A 63 -8.77 -5.24 7.71
CA GLY A 63 -9.34 -4.49 8.82
C GLY A 63 -9.06 -2.98 8.79
N VAL A 64 -8.40 -2.48 7.73
CA VAL A 64 -7.89 -1.11 7.70
C VAL A 64 -7.99 -0.48 6.32
N VAL A 65 -8.18 0.83 6.31
CA VAL A 65 -7.99 1.69 5.15
C VAL A 65 -7.13 2.87 5.57
N VAL A 66 -6.09 3.15 4.81
CA VAL A 66 -5.13 4.23 5.08
C VAL A 66 -5.20 5.27 3.98
N GLY A 67 -5.09 6.53 4.36
CA GLY A 67 -4.98 7.68 3.47
C GLY A 67 -3.56 8.22 3.55
N VAL A 68 -2.88 8.29 2.41
CA VAL A 68 -1.48 8.67 2.28
C VAL A 68 -1.37 9.90 1.38
N ASP A 69 -0.67 10.93 1.83
CA ASP A 69 -0.39 12.12 1.01
C ASP A 69 0.48 11.74 -0.20
N GLY A 70 -0.02 12.04 -1.40
CA GLY A 70 0.62 11.63 -2.64
C GLY A 70 1.91 12.37 -2.99
N LYS A 71 2.28 13.44 -2.26
CA LYS A 71 3.55 14.15 -2.44
C LYS A 71 4.64 13.58 -1.53
N THR A 72 4.29 13.26 -0.30
CA THR A 72 5.23 12.92 0.78
C THR A 72 5.25 11.44 1.13
N GLY A 73 4.20 10.69 0.79
CA GLY A 73 4.03 9.30 1.21
C GLY A 73 3.71 9.13 2.69
N LYS A 74 3.35 10.22 3.39
CA LYS A 74 2.96 10.17 4.80
C LYS A 74 1.50 9.80 4.94
N GLU A 75 1.21 8.96 5.93
CA GLU A 75 -0.16 8.73 6.37
C GLU A 75 -0.77 10.03 6.91
N VAL A 76 -1.90 10.42 6.36
CA VAL A 76 -2.70 11.58 6.79
C VAL A 76 -4.02 11.15 7.41
N TRP A 77 -4.42 9.89 7.23
CA TRP A 77 -5.69 9.37 7.68
C TRP A 77 -5.66 7.85 7.81
N GLN A 78 -6.44 7.30 8.75
CA GLN A 78 -6.67 5.86 8.89
C GLN A 78 -8.11 5.60 9.34
N GLY A 79 -8.73 4.58 8.76
CA GLY A 79 -10.06 4.10 9.10
C GLY A 79 -10.05 2.59 9.34
N THR A 80 -10.81 2.14 10.34
CA THR A 80 -10.97 0.72 10.63
C THR A 80 -12.21 0.17 9.91
N VAL A 81 -12.06 -1.00 9.30
CA VAL A 81 -13.16 -1.74 8.67
C VAL A 81 -13.19 -3.17 9.21
N THR A 82 -14.26 -3.90 8.91
CA THR A 82 -14.41 -5.31 9.30
C THR A 82 -14.23 -6.16 8.05
N GLY A 83 -13.24 -7.05 8.08
CA GLY A 83 -12.76 -7.80 6.91
C GLY A 83 -11.72 -7.05 6.08
N ASP A 84 -11.44 -7.56 4.90
CA ASP A 84 -10.49 -6.99 3.94
C ASP A 84 -11.17 -5.91 3.09
N ALA A 85 -10.60 -4.71 3.06
CA ALA A 85 -11.04 -3.64 2.19
C ALA A 85 -10.67 -3.92 0.72
N VAL A 86 -11.56 -4.59 -0.01
CA VAL A 86 -11.32 -5.09 -1.37
C VAL A 86 -11.68 -4.08 -2.47
N GLY A 87 -12.70 -3.25 -2.24
CA GLY A 87 -13.15 -2.26 -3.22
C GLY A 87 -13.16 -0.86 -2.62
N LEU A 88 -12.61 0.10 -3.37
CA LEU A 88 -12.55 1.50 -2.97
C LEU A 88 -13.15 2.36 -4.09
N ALA A 89 -14.02 3.30 -3.74
CA ALA A 89 -14.53 4.30 -4.66
C ALA A 89 -14.58 5.66 -3.95
N VAL A 90 -14.10 6.70 -4.62
CA VAL A 90 -14.11 8.06 -4.06
C VAL A 90 -14.93 8.97 -4.96
N SER A 91 -15.86 9.71 -4.35
CA SER A 91 -16.65 10.73 -5.03
C SER A 91 -17.06 11.83 -4.05
N ASP A 92 -16.91 13.09 -4.44
CA ASP A 92 -17.45 14.26 -3.70
C ASP A 92 -17.11 14.25 -2.20
N GLY A 93 -15.84 14.00 -1.87
CA GLY A 93 -15.35 13.96 -0.48
C GLY A 93 -15.76 12.71 0.31
N ARG A 94 -16.34 11.69 -0.34
CA ARG A 94 -16.75 10.44 0.28
C ARG A 94 -15.93 9.28 -0.26
N LEU A 95 -15.43 8.45 0.64
CA LEU A 95 -14.75 7.20 0.33
C LEU A 95 -15.68 6.04 0.71
N LEU A 96 -16.14 5.31 -0.30
CA LEU A 96 -16.86 4.06 -0.14
C LEU A 96 -15.86 2.90 -0.14
N VAL A 97 -16.04 2.00 0.82
CA VAL A 97 -15.18 0.83 1.02
C VAL A 97 -16.04 -0.40 1.13
N SER A 98 -15.92 -1.32 0.18
CA SER A 98 -16.54 -2.64 0.29
C SER A 98 -15.57 -3.62 0.93
N THR A 99 -16.08 -4.41 1.86
CA THR A 99 -15.32 -5.50 2.47
C THR A 99 -15.80 -6.86 2.02
N ASN A 100 -14.92 -7.85 2.07
CA ASN A 100 -15.25 -9.25 1.78
C ASN A 100 -16.22 -9.89 2.81
N GLU A 101 -16.41 -9.24 3.97
CA GLU A 101 -17.31 -9.71 5.02
C GLU A 101 -18.75 -9.18 4.87
N GLY A 102 -19.01 -8.33 3.87
CA GLY A 102 -20.34 -7.87 3.51
C GLY A 102 -20.61 -6.39 3.76
N PRO A 103 -20.23 -5.79 4.91
CA PRO A 103 -20.46 -4.37 5.15
C PRO A 103 -19.77 -3.46 4.12
N ILE A 104 -20.51 -2.44 3.69
CA ILE A 104 -19.93 -1.32 2.95
C ILE A 104 -19.82 -0.13 3.91
N TYR A 105 -18.61 0.39 4.04
CA TYR A 105 -18.30 1.57 4.83
C TYR A 105 -18.34 2.82 3.94
N CYS A 106 -18.83 3.92 4.48
CA CYS A 106 -18.76 5.23 3.85
C CYS A 106 -18.05 6.18 4.80
N PHE A 107 -16.83 6.55 4.45
CA PHE A 107 -16.04 7.54 5.13
C PHE A 107 -16.30 8.90 4.50
N VAL A 108 -16.86 9.83 5.27
CA VAL A 108 -17.08 11.20 4.81
C VAL A 108 -15.94 12.05 5.34
N LEU A 109 -15.12 12.57 4.43
CA LEU A 109 -14.00 13.46 4.75
C LEU A 109 -14.52 14.90 4.79
N ASP A 110 -14.02 15.70 5.75
CA ASP A 110 -14.38 17.12 5.92
C ASP A 110 -15.89 17.39 6.10
N CYS A 111 -16.57 16.56 6.91
CA CYS A 111 -17.97 16.79 7.25
C CYS A 111 -18.13 17.92 8.30
N ASN A 112 -17.85 19.16 7.88
CA ASN A 112 -17.87 20.41 8.66
C ASN A 112 -19.17 20.66 9.48
N THR A 113 -20.24 19.91 9.24
CA THR A 113 -21.53 20.05 9.92
C THR A 113 -22.17 18.71 10.33
N GLY A 114 -21.54 17.55 10.11
CA GLY A 114 -22.07 16.21 10.44
C GLY A 114 -23.39 15.79 9.77
N ARG A 115 -24.16 16.74 9.21
CA ARG A 115 -25.52 16.56 8.67
C ARG A 115 -25.57 15.57 7.52
N LEU A 116 -24.60 15.62 6.61
CA LEU A 116 -24.51 14.68 5.50
C LEU A 116 -24.22 13.26 5.98
N ALA A 117 -23.32 13.10 6.96
CA ALA A 117 -23.05 11.80 7.57
C ALA A 117 -24.30 11.26 8.28
N PHE A 118 -25.05 12.13 8.96
CA PHE A 118 -26.29 11.77 9.63
C PHE A 118 -27.42 11.36 8.67
N GLU A 119 -27.61 12.10 7.57
CA GLU A 119 -28.60 11.76 6.55
C GLU A 119 -28.26 10.44 5.84
N LEU A 120 -26.98 10.21 5.54
CA LEU A 120 -26.53 8.93 4.99
C LEU A 120 -26.77 7.78 5.95
N ALA A 121 -26.44 7.95 7.24
CA ALA A 121 -26.64 6.90 8.25
C ALA A 121 -28.11 6.56 8.45
N ARG A 122 -29.00 7.54 8.28
CA ARG A 122 -30.45 7.36 8.44
C ARG A 122 -31.12 6.73 7.21
N ASN A 123 -30.61 7.00 6.01
CA ASN A 123 -31.26 6.63 4.75
C ASN A 123 -30.52 5.51 3.99
N SER A 124 -29.49 4.89 4.58
CA SER A 124 -28.76 3.80 3.97
C SER A 124 -28.39 2.72 4.99
N GLU A 125 -28.18 1.51 4.50
CA GLU A 125 -27.68 0.36 5.28
C GLU A 125 -26.14 0.42 5.48
N PHE A 126 -25.49 1.53 5.11
CA PHE A 126 -24.04 1.66 5.20
C PHE A 126 -23.58 2.01 6.60
N LYS A 127 -22.42 1.48 6.99
CA LYS A 127 -21.71 1.96 8.17
C LYS A 127 -21.05 3.29 7.82
N ILE A 128 -21.66 4.39 8.27
CA ILE A 128 -21.13 5.74 8.05
C ILE A 128 -20.13 6.08 9.15
N VAL A 129 -18.94 6.50 8.74
CA VAL A 129 -17.90 6.99 9.64
C VAL A 129 -17.61 8.45 9.28
N GLY A 130 -18.00 9.36 10.18
CA GLY A 130 -17.69 10.78 10.07
C GLY A 130 -16.27 11.04 10.58
N LEU A 131 -15.49 11.78 9.82
CA LEU A 131 -14.12 12.12 10.18
C LEU A 131 -13.97 13.64 10.18
N GLU A 132 -13.71 14.17 11.36
CA GLU A 132 -13.37 15.57 11.55
C GLU A 132 -11.86 15.67 11.66
N THR A 133 -11.25 16.37 10.70
CA THR A 133 -9.85 16.75 10.74
C THR A 133 -9.74 17.90 11.74
N ASP A 134 -9.30 17.58 12.97
CA ASP A 134 -9.04 18.59 13.99
C ASP A 134 -7.99 19.56 13.44
N ARG A 135 -8.33 20.86 13.41
CA ARG A 135 -7.60 21.88 12.65
C ARG A 135 -6.92 22.88 13.56
#